data_AF-A0A109BER5-F1
#
_entry.id   AF-A0A109BER5-F1
#
_cell.length_a   1.000
_cell.length_b   1.000
_cell.length_c   1.000
_cell.angle_alpha   90.00
_cell.angle_beta   90.00
_cell.angle_gamma   90.00
#
_symmetry.space_group_name_H-M   'P 1'
#
loop_
_entity.id
_entity.type
_entity.pdbx_description
1 polymer ?
#
loop_
_entity_poly.entity_id
_entity_poly.type
_entity_poly.pdbx_seq_one_letter_code
_entity_poly.pdbx_strand_id
1 'polypeptide(L)'
;MSVIGRRAVSALGLANRLLPDHLKREDAAYAAQPVFENQLLEATDETMTKKKPNLRVVSLIASSTEILNALGAGKLQVGRSHECDYPPSVLDLPAITRPKFSVRGGSAEIDKRVRTLVEKGLSVYEVDADALEALHPDVILTQDQCQVCAVSLRDVEKAVCKLLHADPRIVSLHPHTLDDIYRDIGAIADAIDDPQAGKKLVASMKKRFAAIRDKVADQPRKRLAFIEWVDPPMSGGHWMPELIDIAGGESVFGTTGQPSPWITLKDVAAADPDVIVIAPCGYDLEITQREVRPLARYAIWQQMRAVREGNVFLADGNAFFNRPGPRLVESCEILAEIMHPDVCDFGLRGEAYVKYKMARAGVIEKVA
;
A
#
# COMPACT_ATOMS: atom_id res chain seq x y z
N MET A 1 56.78 -20.17 -6.63
CA MET A 1 57.08 -19.79 -8.03
C MET A 1 55.73 -19.70 -8.73
N SER A 2 55.18 -18.61 -9.26
CA SER A 2 55.61 -17.28 -9.73
C SER A 2 54.44 -16.29 -9.51
N VAL A 3 54.58 -15.18 -8.77
CA VAL A 3 54.76 -13.77 -9.23
C VAL A 3 54.00 -13.34 -10.49
N ILE A 4 53.08 -12.37 -10.32
CA ILE A 4 52.75 -11.11 -11.06
C ILE A 4 51.36 -10.69 -10.50
N GLY A 5 51.03 -9.49 -10.03
CA GLY A 5 51.62 -8.16 -10.17
C GLY A 5 50.53 -7.15 -10.59
N ARG A 6 49.93 -6.45 -9.62
CA ARG A 6 49.37 -5.07 -9.65
C ARG A 6 48.13 -4.70 -10.49
N ARG A 7 47.20 -4.06 -9.75
CA ARG A 7 46.39 -2.85 -10.05
C ARG A 7 45.24 -2.96 -11.07
N ALA A 8 44.02 -2.74 -10.57
CA ALA A 8 43.24 -1.54 -10.87
C ALA A 8 42.00 -1.47 -9.96
N VAL A 9 42.08 -0.57 -8.99
CA VAL A 9 40.96 0.15 -8.38
C VAL A 9 40.23 0.93 -9.48
N SER A 10 38.96 0.64 -9.77
CA SER A 10 37.90 1.64 -10.05
C SER A 10 36.65 1.00 -10.69
N ALA A 11 35.55 0.93 -9.94
CA ALA A 11 34.18 1.07 -10.47
C ALA A 11 33.14 1.40 -9.37
N LEU A 12 33.59 1.85 -8.19
CA LEU A 12 32.75 2.40 -7.12
C LEU A 12 32.78 3.94 -7.08
N GLY A 13 33.36 4.56 -8.10
CA GLY A 13 33.56 6.00 -8.19
C GLY A 13 32.84 6.59 -9.40
N LEU A 14 31.50 6.65 -9.39
CA LEU A 14 30.77 7.59 -10.25
C LEU A 14 29.35 7.98 -9.83
N ALA A 15 28.81 7.49 -8.70
CA ALA A 15 27.50 7.94 -8.21
C ALA A 15 27.53 8.71 -6.88
N ASN A 16 28.72 9.06 -6.35
CA ASN A 16 28.84 9.73 -5.05
C ASN A 16 29.36 11.18 -5.12
N ARG A 17 29.12 11.88 -6.24
CA ARG A 17 29.61 13.26 -6.48
C ARG A 17 28.55 14.36 -6.49
N LEU A 18 27.32 14.10 -6.08
CA LEU A 18 26.25 15.11 -6.06
C LEU A 18 25.46 15.20 -4.74
N LEU A 19 25.99 14.71 -3.62
CA LEU A 19 25.35 14.86 -2.30
C LEU A 19 26.07 15.92 -1.45
N PRO A 20 25.34 16.92 -0.89
CA PRO A 20 25.90 17.94 -0.01
C PRO A 20 26.45 17.38 1.31
N ASP A 21 27.49 18.02 1.85
CA ASP A 21 28.40 17.49 2.87
C ASP A 21 27.81 17.24 4.27
N HIS A 22 26.54 17.60 4.52
CA HIS A 22 25.88 17.38 5.81
C HIS A 22 25.28 15.96 5.97
N LEU A 23 25.30 15.13 4.92
CA LEU A 23 24.78 13.75 4.94
C LEU A 23 25.88 12.67 4.93
N LYS A 24 27.16 13.02 5.13
CA LYS A 24 28.30 12.10 4.99
C LYS A 24 28.86 11.53 6.30
N ARG A 25 28.16 11.64 7.43
CA ARG A 25 28.62 11.06 8.71
C ARG A 25 27.44 10.57 9.54
N GLU A 26 27.32 9.26 9.67
CA GLU A 26 27.21 8.52 10.95
C GLU A 26 26.87 7.05 10.66
N ASP A 27 27.90 6.25 10.38
CA ASP A 27 27.86 4.79 10.48
C ASP A 27 29.25 4.34 10.97
N ALA A 28 29.40 4.17 12.28
CA ALA A 28 30.40 3.30 12.94
C ALA A 28 30.42 3.53 14.46
N ALA A 29 29.52 2.90 15.21
CA ALA A 29 29.75 2.53 16.61
C ALA A 29 28.65 1.57 17.13
N TYR A 30 28.74 0.29 16.78
CA TYR A 30 28.08 -0.76 17.57
C TYR A 30 29.18 -1.71 18.06
N ALA A 31 29.84 -1.29 19.13
CA ALA A 31 30.76 -2.10 19.90
C ALA A 31 30.04 -2.56 21.18
N ALA A 32 30.15 -3.86 21.45
CA ALA A 32 29.54 -4.58 22.56
C ALA A 32 29.73 -3.91 23.93
N GLN A 33 28.68 -3.93 24.75
CA GLN A 33 28.74 -3.68 26.19
C GLN A 33 27.91 -4.72 26.98
N PRO A 34 28.28 -5.00 28.24
CA PRO A 34 28.20 -6.34 28.82
C PRO A 34 26.88 -6.67 29.50
N VAL A 35 26.63 -7.98 29.57
CA VAL A 35 25.57 -8.66 30.32
C VAL A 35 25.73 -8.38 31.81
N PHE A 36 24.68 -7.85 32.45
CA PHE A 36 24.54 -7.85 33.91
C PHE A 36 23.53 -8.92 34.31
N GLU A 37 23.99 -9.82 35.17
CA GLU A 37 23.31 -11.03 35.63
C GLU A 37 22.49 -10.74 36.91
N ASN A 38 21.24 -11.19 36.87
CA ASN A 38 20.31 -11.56 37.95
C ASN A 38 20.32 -10.83 39.30
N GLN A 39 19.17 -10.23 39.62
CA GLN A 39 18.57 -10.37 40.95
C GLN A 39 17.10 -10.79 40.82
N LEU A 40 16.82 -12.00 41.32
CA LEU A 40 15.47 -12.49 41.59
C LEU A 40 14.76 -11.54 42.57
N LEU A 41 13.61 -11.04 42.16
CA LEU A 41 12.54 -10.64 43.07
C LEU A 41 11.28 -11.40 42.67
N GLU A 42 10.67 -11.98 43.69
CA GLU A 42 9.60 -12.96 43.64
C GLU A 42 8.39 -12.43 42.86
N ALA A 43 7.94 -13.24 41.91
CA ALA A 43 6.70 -13.04 41.19
C ALA A 43 5.52 -13.08 42.17
N THR A 44 4.93 -11.92 42.41
CA THR A 44 3.53 -11.84 42.82
C THR A 44 2.69 -11.69 41.55
N ASP A 45 1.86 -12.70 41.36
CA ASP A 45 0.95 -12.96 40.25
C ASP A 45 -0.21 -11.94 40.25
N GLU A 46 0.08 -10.67 39.94
CA GLU A 46 -0.93 -9.58 40.00
C GLU A 46 -0.98 -8.64 38.78
N THR A 47 -0.30 -8.94 37.68
CA THR A 47 -0.56 -8.27 36.38
C THR A 47 -1.29 -9.17 35.41
N MET A 48 -2.48 -9.63 35.82
CA MET A 48 -3.54 -9.90 34.85
C MET A 48 -3.92 -8.56 34.23
N THR A 49 -3.40 -8.28 33.02
CA THR A 49 -3.72 -7.09 32.22
C THR A 49 -5.23 -6.95 32.10
N LYS A 50 -5.80 -6.07 32.92
CA LYS A 50 -7.20 -5.66 32.83
C LYS A 50 -7.38 -4.98 31.47
N LYS A 51 -7.97 -5.69 30.51
CA LYS A 51 -8.49 -5.13 29.26
C LYS A 51 -9.19 -3.81 29.58
N LYS A 52 -8.68 -2.68 29.08
CA LYS A 52 -9.28 -1.37 29.37
C LYS A 52 -10.70 -1.41 28.78
N PRO A 53 -11.76 -1.34 29.59
CA PRO A 53 -13.11 -1.72 29.14
C PRO A 53 -13.68 -0.83 28.04
N ASN A 54 -13.06 0.33 27.78
CA ASN A 54 -13.50 1.33 26.81
C ASN A 54 -12.32 1.93 26.01
N LEU A 55 -11.50 1.09 25.36
CA LEU A 55 -10.46 1.62 24.45
C LEU A 55 -11.08 2.44 23.32
N ARG A 56 -10.50 3.61 23.05
CA ARG A 56 -10.90 4.53 21.98
C ARG A 56 -9.80 4.59 20.93
N VAL A 57 -10.10 4.13 19.73
CA VAL A 57 -9.14 4.02 18.63
C VAL A 57 -9.46 5.04 17.55
N VAL A 58 -8.45 5.77 17.11
CA VAL A 58 -8.50 6.62 15.92
C VAL A 58 -7.61 6.00 14.86
N SER A 59 -8.11 5.86 13.63
CA SER A 59 -7.33 5.32 12.50
C SER A 59 -7.15 6.37 11.41
N LEU A 60 -5.90 6.66 11.07
CA LEU A 60 -5.52 7.76 10.17
C LEU A 60 -5.14 7.28 8.76
N ILE A 61 -5.40 6.01 8.45
CA ILE A 61 -5.23 5.41 7.12
C ILE A 61 -6.28 4.32 6.90
N ALA A 62 -6.71 4.14 5.64
CA ALA A 62 -7.74 3.17 5.28
C ALA A 62 -7.38 1.73 5.70
N SER A 63 -6.14 1.29 5.45
CA SER A 63 -5.69 -0.07 5.81
C SER A 63 -5.83 -0.39 7.30
N SER A 64 -5.47 0.56 8.19
CA SER A 64 -5.58 0.33 9.64
C SER A 64 -7.04 0.28 10.10
N THR A 65 -7.94 1.05 9.47
CA THR A 65 -9.38 0.93 9.67
C THR A 65 -9.89 -0.45 9.29
N GLU A 66 -9.50 -0.96 8.13
CA GLU A 66 -9.92 -2.28 7.65
C GLU A 66 -9.38 -3.40 8.54
N ILE A 67 -8.12 -3.31 8.98
CA ILE A 67 -7.51 -4.25 9.93
C ILE A 67 -8.30 -4.25 11.25
N LEU A 68 -8.54 -3.07 11.85
CA LEU A 68 -9.26 -2.95 13.12
C LEU A 68 -10.66 -3.58 13.05
N ASN A 69 -11.37 -3.36 11.94
CA ASN A 69 -12.70 -3.95 11.74
C ASN A 69 -12.62 -5.46 11.50
N ALA A 70 -11.64 -5.95 10.74
CA ALA A 70 -11.43 -7.38 10.52
C ALA A 70 -11.01 -8.15 11.78
N LEU A 71 -10.39 -7.47 12.75
CA LEU A 71 -10.13 -8.01 14.09
C LEU A 71 -11.39 -8.14 14.96
N GLY A 72 -12.55 -7.66 14.48
CA GLY A 72 -13.80 -7.61 15.24
C GLY A 72 -13.87 -6.45 16.24
N ALA A 73 -12.96 -5.47 16.12
CA ALA A 73 -12.79 -4.37 17.07
C ALA A 73 -13.28 -3.02 16.54
N GLY A 74 -14.08 -3.01 15.47
CA GLY A 74 -14.63 -1.77 14.87
C GLY A 74 -15.41 -0.88 15.84
N LYS A 75 -16.03 -1.46 16.88
CA LYS A 75 -16.73 -0.70 17.93
C LYS A 75 -15.82 0.17 18.80
N LEU A 76 -14.51 -0.08 18.79
CA LEU A 76 -13.52 0.75 19.49
C LEU A 76 -13.19 2.01 18.69
N GLN A 77 -13.52 2.05 17.39
CA GLN A 77 -13.17 3.15 16.51
C GLN A 77 -14.05 4.38 16.79
N VAL A 78 -13.42 5.53 17.06
CA VAL A 78 -14.12 6.77 17.39
C VAL A 78 -13.83 7.90 16.40
N GLY A 79 -12.84 7.73 15.53
CA GLY A 79 -12.49 8.68 14.47
C GLY A 79 -11.68 8.03 13.38
N ARG A 80 -11.67 8.65 12.21
CA ARG A 80 -11.04 8.10 11.00
C ARG A 80 -10.33 9.17 10.16
N SER A 81 -9.52 8.75 9.19
CA SER A 81 -9.08 9.64 8.10
C SER A 81 -10.22 9.87 7.09
N HIS A 82 -10.09 10.94 6.30
CA HIS A 82 -11.00 11.21 5.17
C HIS A 82 -11.07 10.09 4.12
N GLU A 83 -10.02 9.27 3.98
CA GLU A 83 -9.94 8.17 3.01
C GLU A 83 -10.51 6.84 3.55
N CYS A 84 -10.79 6.75 4.84
CA CYS A 84 -11.37 5.56 5.44
C CYS A 84 -12.86 5.47 5.08
N ASP A 85 -13.22 4.53 4.22
CA ASP A 85 -14.58 4.36 3.69
C ASP A 85 -15.13 2.92 3.82
N TYR A 86 -14.33 1.99 4.36
CA TYR A 86 -14.68 0.58 4.49
C TYR A 86 -14.34 0.02 5.89
N PRO A 87 -15.21 -0.81 6.50
CA PRO A 87 -16.58 -1.12 6.04
C PRO A 87 -17.48 0.12 6.06
N PRO A 88 -18.61 0.16 5.32
CA PRO A 88 -19.44 1.38 5.21
C PRO A 88 -19.86 2.02 6.53
N SER A 89 -19.97 1.23 7.61
CA SER A 89 -20.27 1.71 8.96
C SER A 89 -19.27 2.72 9.51
N VAL A 90 -18.04 2.77 9.00
CA VAL A 90 -17.04 3.75 9.47
C VAL A 90 -17.35 5.16 8.98
N LEU A 91 -18.20 5.32 7.96
CA LEU A 91 -18.60 6.62 7.45
C LEU A 91 -19.40 7.45 8.48
N ASP A 92 -20.02 6.80 9.46
CA ASP A 92 -20.71 7.44 10.58
C ASP A 92 -19.75 8.08 11.61
N LEU A 93 -18.45 7.74 11.52
CA LEU A 93 -17.42 8.30 12.39
C LEU A 93 -16.87 9.61 11.82
N PRO A 94 -16.46 10.57 12.67
CA PRO A 94 -15.87 11.82 12.22
C PRO A 94 -14.56 11.58 11.48
N ALA A 95 -14.44 12.17 10.30
CA ALA A 95 -13.18 12.28 9.58
C ALA A 95 -12.37 13.45 10.14
N ILE A 96 -11.20 13.16 10.72
CA ILE A 96 -10.36 14.14 11.40
C ILE A 96 -9.09 14.50 10.64
N THR A 97 -9.00 14.09 9.37
CA THR A 97 -7.94 14.54 8.45
C THR A 97 -8.56 15.08 7.17
N ARG A 98 -7.84 15.96 6.47
CA ARG A 98 -8.27 16.46 5.16
C ARG A 98 -7.07 16.76 4.25
N PRO A 99 -7.23 16.67 2.92
CA PRO A 99 -6.17 17.02 1.98
C PRO A 99 -5.98 18.54 1.92
N LYS A 100 -4.73 18.99 1.78
CA LYS A 100 -4.38 20.41 1.58
C LYS A 100 -4.43 20.85 0.12
N PHE A 101 -4.92 19.99 -0.77
CA PHE A 101 -5.03 20.22 -2.20
C PHE A 101 -6.35 19.65 -2.72
N SER A 102 -6.77 20.10 -3.90
CA SER A 102 -7.91 19.51 -4.58
C SER A 102 -7.55 18.12 -5.10
N VAL A 103 -8.27 17.11 -4.62
CA VAL A 103 -8.18 15.71 -5.09
C VAL A 103 -8.94 15.47 -6.40
N ARG A 104 -9.54 16.52 -7.00
CA ARG A 104 -10.18 16.43 -8.31
C ARG A 104 -9.17 16.64 -9.43
N GLY A 105 -9.10 15.72 -10.37
CA GLY A 105 -8.24 15.82 -11.56
C GLY A 105 -7.84 14.45 -12.09
N GLY A 106 -7.13 14.44 -13.21
CA GLY A 106 -6.43 13.24 -13.70
C GLY A 106 -5.10 13.01 -12.97
N SER A 107 -4.48 11.87 -13.21
CA SER A 107 -3.27 11.43 -12.52
C SER A 107 -2.11 12.43 -12.67
N ALA A 108 -1.90 12.97 -13.87
CA ALA A 108 -0.87 13.98 -14.14
C ALA A 108 -1.07 15.29 -13.33
N GLU A 109 -2.32 15.73 -13.16
CA GLU A 109 -2.61 16.96 -12.43
C GLU A 109 -2.43 16.77 -10.92
N ILE A 110 -2.87 15.63 -10.40
CA ILE A 110 -2.73 15.26 -8.99
C ILE A 110 -1.25 15.12 -8.65
N ASP A 111 -0.51 14.38 -9.45
CA ASP A 111 0.92 14.19 -9.29
C ASP A 111 1.68 15.53 -9.24
N LYS A 112 1.39 16.45 -10.16
CA LYS A 112 2.01 17.79 -10.17
C LYS A 112 1.73 18.55 -8.87
N ARG A 113 0.52 18.48 -8.33
CA ARG A 113 0.13 19.15 -7.08
C ARG A 113 0.83 18.52 -5.88
N VAL A 114 0.87 17.19 -5.80
CA VAL A 114 1.56 16.45 -4.74
C VAL A 114 3.05 16.76 -4.75
N ARG A 115 3.73 16.66 -5.91
CA ARG A 115 5.15 17.01 -6.04
C ARG A 115 5.43 18.42 -5.56
N THR A 116 4.60 19.39 -5.96
CA THR A 116 4.74 20.79 -5.51
C THR A 116 4.68 20.94 -3.99
N LEU A 117 3.84 20.17 -3.29
CA LEU A 117 3.75 20.18 -1.82
C LEU A 117 4.98 19.52 -1.18
N VAL A 118 5.35 18.34 -1.67
CA VAL A 118 6.50 17.57 -1.17
C VAL A 118 7.81 18.34 -1.36
N GLU A 119 8.03 18.96 -2.51
CA GLU A 119 9.19 19.82 -2.80
C GLU A 119 9.28 21.04 -1.86
N LYS A 120 8.14 21.53 -1.38
CA LYS A 120 8.06 22.62 -0.39
C LYS A 120 8.18 22.13 1.05
N GLY A 121 8.39 20.83 1.28
CA GLY A 121 8.42 20.20 2.60
C GLY A 121 7.08 20.29 3.34
N LEU A 122 5.99 20.49 2.60
CA LEU A 122 4.64 20.58 3.16
C LEU A 122 3.99 19.21 3.18
N SER A 123 3.34 18.89 4.30
CA SER A 123 2.50 17.71 4.39
C SER A 123 1.34 17.78 3.41
N VAL A 124 1.03 16.66 2.77
CA VAL A 124 -0.09 16.52 1.82
C VAL A 124 -1.44 16.68 2.52
N TYR A 125 -1.50 16.33 3.81
CA TYR A 125 -2.70 16.32 4.63
C TYR A 125 -2.52 17.14 5.91
N GLU A 126 -3.63 17.38 6.60
CA GLU A 126 -3.64 17.90 7.98
C GLU A 126 -4.46 17.01 8.90
N VAL A 127 -4.12 17.03 10.18
CA VAL A 127 -4.91 16.47 11.28
C VAL A 127 -5.62 17.63 11.98
N ASP A 128 -6.92 17.47 12.20
CA ASP A 128 -7.70 18.35 13.06
C ASP A 128 -7.39 18.01 14.53
N ALA A 129 -6.55 18.83 15.17
CA ALA A 129 -6.09 18.59 16.53
C ALA A 129 -7.21 18.76 17.57
N ASP A 130 -8.14 19.70 17.36
CA ASP A 130 -9.25 19.96 18.27
C ASP A 130 -10.24 18.78 18.21
N ALA A 131 -10.53 18.28 17.01
CA ALA A 131 -11.34 17.08 16.85
C ALA A 131 -10.64 15.83 17.42
N LEU A 132 -9.32 15.69 17.22
CA LEU A 132 -8.54 14.59 17.80
C LEU A 132 -8.59 14.62 19.33
N GLU A 133 -8.46 15.79 19.96
CA GLU A 133 -8.53 15.95 21.40
C GLU A 133 -9.93 15.63 21.95
N ALA A 134 -10.98 16.14 21.30
CA ALA A 134 -12.37 15.87 21.69
C ALA A 134 -12.73 14.38 21.62
N LEU A 135 -12.01 13.61 20.81
CA LEU A 135 -12.20 12.16 20.69
C LEU A 135 -11.52 11.37 21.82
N HIS A 136 -10.65 11.96 22.64
CA HIS A 136 -9.95 11.28 23.74
C HIS A 136 -9.41 9.89 23.34
N PRO A 137 -8.54 9.77 22.32
CA PRO A 137 -8.02 8.50 21.86
C PRO A 137 -7.09 7.86 22.91
N ASP A 138 -7.17 6.54 23.04
CA ASP A 138 -6.17 5.72 23.74
C ASP A 138 -5.11 5.19 22.76
N VAL A 139 -5.51 4.97 21.50
CA VAL A 139 -4.65 4.44 20.43
C VAL A 139 -4.88 5.22 19.15
N ILE A 140 -3.79 5.59 18.47
CA ILE A 140 -3.83 6.18 17.13
C ILE A 140 -3.10 5.23 16.17
N LEU A 141 -3.81 4.73 15.16
CA LEU A 141 -3.26 3.91 14.10
C LEU A 141 -2.90 4.78 12.91
N THR A 142 -1.64 4.77 12.47
CA THR A 142 -1.13 5.55 11.34
C THR A 142 -0.16 4.72 10.50
N GLN A 143 0.54 5.34 9.54
CA GLN A 143 1.55 4.69 8.73
C GLN A 143 2.73 5.63 8.43
N ASP A 144 3.87 5.04 8.05
CA ASP A 144 5.06 5.75 7.55
C ASP A 144 5.61 5.19 6.23
N GLN A 145 4.97 4.16 5.67
CA GLN A 145 5.27 3.52 4.39
C GLN A 145 5.28 4.51 3.20
N CYS A 146 4.26 5.37 3.10
CA CYS A 146 4.03 6.26 1.98
C CYS A 146 3.77 7.69 2.46
N GLN A 147 4.67 8.62 2.17
CA GLN A 147 4.55 10.04 2.57
C GLN A 147 3.43 10.80 1.84
N VAL A 148 2.79 10.17 0.86
CA VAL A 148 1.74 10.75 0.01
C VAL A 148 0.36 10.17 0.32
N CYS A 149 0.30 8.96 0.88
CA CYS A 149 -0.93 8.16 0.96
C CYS A 149 -1.66 8.32 2.31
N ALA A 150 -1.04 8.95 3.29
CA ALA A 150 -1.68 9.32 4.55
C ALA A 150 -0.97 10.54 5.15
N VAL A 151 -1.52 11.04 6.26
CA VAL A 151 -0.81 12.03 7.06
C VAL A 151 0.53 11.45 7.57
N SER A 152 1.58 12.27 7.55
CA SER A 152 2.91 11.83 7.98
C SER A 152 2.94 11.52 9.47
N LEU A 153 3.71 10.51 9.88
CA LEU A 153 3.93 10.18 11.30
C LEU A 153 4.35 11.42 12.11
N ARG A 154 5.25 12.25 11.56
CA ARG A 154 5.70 13.49 12.18
C ARG A 154 4.56 14.46 12.47
N ASP A 155 3.55 14.55 11.61
CA ASP A 155 2.42 15.44 11.86
C ASP A 155 1.41 14.86 12.84
N VAL A 156 1.29 13.53 12.90
CA VAL A 156 0.53 12.84 13.95
C VAL A 156 1.18 13.09 15.30
N GLU A 157 2.50 12.88 15.44
CA GLU A 157 3.26 13.16 16.66
C GLU A 157 3.10 14.62 17.09
N LYS A 158 3.20 15.58 16.16
CA LYS A 158 2.93 17.00 16.46
C LYS A 158 1.51 17.27 16.93
N ALA A 159 0.51 16.57 16.38
CA ALA A 159 -0.87 16.71 16.82
C ALA A 159 -1.05 16.13 18.23
N VAL A 160 -0.44 14.98 18.51
CA VAL A 160 -0.46 14.33 19.82
C VAL A 160 0.23 15.19 20.88
N CYS A 161 1.36 15.83 20.58
CA CYS A 161 2.03 16.75 21.50
C CYS A 161 1.19 17.97 21.92
N LYS A 162 0.09 18.27 21.21
CA LYS A 162 -0.83 19.37 21.56
C LYS A 162 -1.97 18.93 22.47
N LEU A 163 -2.18 17.62 22.63
CA LEU A 163 -3.25 17.10 23.48
C LEU A 163 -2.93 17.42 24.94
N LEU A 164 -3.89 18.04 25.63
CA LEU A 164 -3.71 18.45 27.03
C LEU A 164 -4.10 17.35 28.02
N HIS A 165 -4.95 16.42 27.56
CA HIS A 165 -5.63 15.45 28.43
C HIS A 165 -5.53 13.99 27.97
N ALA A 166 -4.70 13.70 26.96
CA ALA A 166 -4.51 12.35 26.44
C ALA A 166 -3.03 12.10 26.07
N ASP A 167 -2.58 10.88 26.31
CA ASP A 167 -1.28 10.36 25.87
C ASP A 167 -1.50 9.04 25.09
N PRO A 168 -2.05 9.13 23.86
CA PRO A 168 -2.41 7.95 23.08
C PRO A 168 -1.16 7.19 22.62
N ARG A 169 -1.24 5.85 22.66
CA ARG A 169 -0.24 5.01 22.00
C ARG A 169 -0.36 5.17 20.48
N ILE A 170 0.70 5.63 19.83
CA ILE A 170 0.79 5.66 18.36
C ILE A 170 1.28 4.30 17.86
N VAL A 171 0.57 3.72 16.91
CA VAL A 171 0.97 2.51 16.17
C VAL A 171 1.18 2.91 14.71
N SER A 172 2.46 3.00 14.30
CA SER A 172 2.84 3.30 12.92
C SER A 172 3.04 1.99 12.15
N LEU A 173 2.27 1.81 11.08
CA LEU A 173 2.37 0.65 10.18
C LEU A 173 3.40 0.91 9.08
N HIS A 174 4.17 -0.12 8.73
CA HIS A 174 5.23 -0.03 7.72
C HIS A 174 5.25 -1.23 6.74
N PRO A 175 4.16 -1.48 5.98
CA PRO A 175 4.08 -2.69 5.18
C PRO A 175 4.84 -2.57 3.84
N HIS A 176 5.84 -3.42 3.63
CA HIS A 176 6.51 -3.57 2.33
C HIS A 176 6.30 -4.95 1.69
N THR A 177 5.95 -5.96 2.49
CA THR A 177 5.71 -7.35 2.08
C THR A 177 4.43 -7.87 2.74
N LEU A 178 3.90 -9.02 2.31
CA LEU A 178 2.79 -9.66 3.03
C LEU A 178 3.17 -10.00 4.48
N ASP A 179 4.43 -10.34 4.73
CA ASP A 179 4.93 -10.62 6.07
C ASP A 179 4.95 -9.37 6.98
N ASP A 180 5.24 -8.18 6.43
CA ASP A 180 5.07 -6.93 7.17
C ASP A 180 3.59 -6.69 7.52
N ILE A 181 2.68 -6.97 6.59
CA ILE A 181 1.25 -6.80 6.81
C ILE A 181 0.76 -7.73 7.94
N TYR A 182 1.26 -8.96 8.01
CA TYR A 182 0.95 -9.85 9.13
C TYR A 182 1.49 -9.33 10.47
N ARG A 183 2.67 -8.68 10.47
CA ARG A 183 3.22 -8.02 11.66
C ARG A 183 2.38 -6.82 12.07
N ASP A 184 1.96 -5.99 11.12
CA ASP A 184 1.10 -4.83 11.33
C ASP A 184 -0.27 -5.23 11.93
N ILE A 185 -0.86 -6.32 11.43
CA ILE A 185 -2.07 -6.92 12.03
C ILE A 185 -1.83 -7.32 13.48
N GLY A 186 -0.68 -7.93 13.77
CA GLY A 186 -0.25 -8.28 15.13
C GLY A 186 -0.10 -7.05 16.02
N ALA A 187 0.56 -6.00 15.53
CA ALA A 187 0.78 -4.76 16.27
C ALA A 187 -0.53 -4.06 16.63
N ILE A 188 -1.50 -4.03 15.70
CA ILE A 188 -2.85 -3.49 15.98
C ILE A 188 -3.56 -4.38 17.01
N ALA A 189 -3.54 -5.70 16.83
CA ALA A 189 -4.16 -6.65 17.75
C ALA A 189 -3.61 -6.54 19.18
N ASP A 190 -2.31 -6.35 19.33
CA ASP A 190 -1.65 -6.11 20.63
C ASP A 190 -2.04 -4.75 21.21
N ALA A 191 -2.18 -3.71 20.39
CA ALA A 191 -2.58 -2.37 20.85
C ALA A 191 -4.03 -2.31 21.35
N ILE A 192 -4.89 -3.25 20.95
CA ILE A 192 -6.27 -3.37 21.40
C ILE A 192 -6.48 -4.47 22.45
N ASP A 193 -5.40 -5.02 23.02
CA ASP A 193 -5.40 -6.12 23.99
C ASP A 193 -6.14 -7.38 23.49
N ASP A 194 -6.02 -7.72 22.20
CA ASP A 194 -6.60 -8.94 21.61
C ASP A 194 -5.67 -9.64 20.59
N PRO A 195 -4.49 -10.14 21.03
CA PRO A 195 -3.54 -10.84 20.16
C PRO A 195 -4.12 -12.09 19.48
N GLN A 196 -5.16 -12.71 20.06
CA GLN A 196 -5.79 -13.90 19.49
C GLN A 196 -6.61 -13.57 18.24
N ALA A 197 -7.27 -12.41 18.21
CA ALA A 197 -7.92 -11.92 16.98
C ALA A 197 -6.92 -11.76 15.84
N GLY A 198 -5.74 -11.18 16.12
CA GLY A 198 -4.66 -11.02 15.14
C GLY A 198 -4.19 -12.35 14.54
N LYS A 199 -3.89 -13.34 15.40
CA LYS A 199 -3.48 -14.68 14.97
C LYS A 199 -4.54 -15.36 14.09
N LYS A 200 -5.81 -15.25 14.46
CA LYS A 200 -6.93 -15.82 13.68
C LYS A 200 -7.05 -15.15 12.31
N LEU A 201 -6.96 -13.82 12.25
CA LEU A 201 -7.05 -13.07 11.01
C LEU A 201 -5.90 -13.43 10.05
N VAL A 202 -4.65 -13.44 10.54
CA VAL A 202 -3.48 -13.83 9.74
C VAL A 202 -3.60 -15.28 9.25
N ALA A 203 -4.03 -16.21 10.10
CA ALA A 203 -4.22 -17.60 9.70
C ALA A 203 -5.28 -17.74 8.59
N SER A 204 -6.37 -16.97 8.66
CA SER A 204 -7.40 -16.91 7.62
C SER A 204 -6.85 -16.39 6.29
N MET A 205 -6.12 -15.28 6.31
CA MET A 205 -5.49 -14.71 5.11
C MET A 205 -4.52 -15.71 4.46
N LYS A 206 -3.60 -16.29 5.25
CA LYS A 206 -2.64 -17.29 4.74
C LYS A 206 -3.34 -18.51 4.13
N LYS A 207 -4.42 -18.99 4.74
CA LYS A 207 -5.21 -20.09 4.21
C LYS A 207 -5.83 -19.75 2.85
N ARG A 208 -6.38 -18.54 2.68
CA ARG A 208 -6.95 -18.10 1.40
C ARG A 208 -5.88 -17.93 0.32
N PHE A 209 -4.74 -17.33 0.63
CA PHE A 209 -3.61 -17.25 -0.31
C PHE A 209 -3.10 -18.63 -0.75
N ALA A 210 -3.00 -19.58 0.18
CA ALA A 210 -2.63 -20.96 -0.15
C ALA A 210 -3.66 -21.61 -1.09
N ALA A 211 -4.96 -21.42 -0.84
CA ALA A 211 -6.01 -21.94 -1.71
C ALA A 211 -5.94 -21.35 -3.14
N ILE A 212 -5.59 -20.07 -3.29
CA ILE A 212 -5.37 -19.45 -4.60
C ILE A 212 -4.16 -20.09 -5.29
N ARG A 213 -3.03 -20.19 -4.58
CA ARG A 213 -1.79 -20.80 -5.09
C ARG A 213 -2.01 -22.24 -5.57
N ASP A 214 -2.72 -23.05 -4.79
CA ASP A 214 -3.05 -24.44 -5.14
C ASP A 214 -3.92 -24.51 -6.39
N LYS A 215 -4.90 -23.61 -6.51
CA LYS A 215 -5.84 -23.56 -7.63
C LYS A 215 -5.18 -23.21 -8.98
N VAL A 216 -4.09 -22.44 -8.94
CA VAL A 216 -3.34 -22.00 -10.14
C VAL A 216 -2.01 -22.76 -10.35
N ALA A 217 -1.69 -23.73 -9.50
CA ALA A 217 -0.38 -24.40 -9.47
C ALA A 217 0.00 -25.07 -10.82
N ASP A 218 -0.98 -25.69 -11.49
CA ASP A 218 -0.78 -26.38 -12.77
C ASP A 218 -1.02 -25.48 -14.00
N GLN A 219 -1.26 -24.18 -13.79
CA GLN A 219 -1.53 -23.23 -14.87
C GLN A 219 -0.24 -22.63 -15.42
N PRO A 220 -0.18 -22.31 -16.73
CA PRO A 220 0.97 -21.61 -17.30
C PRO A 220 1.08 -20.20 -16.72
N ARG A 221 2.24 -19.87 -16.13
CA ARG A 221 2.48 -18.55 -15.54
C ARG A 221 2.40 -17.44 -16.59
N LYS A 222 1.66 -16.37 -16.29
CA LYS A 222 1.48 -15.21 -17.18
C LYS A 222 2.41 -14.07 -16.79
N ARG A 223 3.06 -13.45 -17.77
CA ARG A 223 3.83 -12.22 -17.56
C ARG A 223 2.86 -11.05 -17.39
N LEU A 224 2.87 -10.41 -16.23
CA LEU A 224 1.92 -9.35 -15.87
C LEU A 224 2.63 -8.03 -15.65
N ALA A 225 2.17 -6.99 -16.35
CA ALA A 225 2.51 -5.60 -16.06
C ALA A 225 1.39 -4.97 -15.22
N PHE A 226 1.69 -4.64 -13.96
CA PHE A 226 0.78 -3.91 -13.08
C PHE A 226 1.11 -2.42 -13.12
N ILE A 227 0.11 -1.58 -13.39
CA ILE A 227 0.23 -0.12 -13.49
C ILE A 227 -0.54 0.51 -12.33
N GLU A 228 0.20 1.01 -11.34
CA GLU A 228 -0.30 1.61 -10.09
C GLU A 228 -0.54 3.13 -10.23
N TRP A 229 0.03 3.76 -11.25
CA TRP A 229 -0.23 5.15 -11.62
C TRP A 229 -0.10 5.32 -13.13
N VAL A 230 -0.99 6.10 -13.76
CA VAL A 230 -1.06 6.16 -15.24
C VAL A 230 -0.13 7.23 -15.82
N ASP A 231 -0.11 8.43 -15.25
CA ASP A 231 0.70 9.54 -15.75
C ASP A 231 1.36 10.35 -14.61
N PRO A 232 2.71 10.31 -14.47
CA PRO A 232 3.61 9.42 -15.21
C PRO A 232 3.44 7.95 -14.81
N PRO A 233 3.70 6.98 -15.71
CA PRO A 233 3.50 5.57 -15.39
C PRO A 233 4.34 5.08 -14.19
N MET A 234 3.70 4.41 -13.24
CA MET A 234 4.36 3.67 -12.16
C MET A 234 3.91 2.23 -12.15
N SER A 235 4.83 1.31 -11.85
CA SER A 235 4.47 -0.09 -11.62
C SER A 235 4.24 -0.39 -10.14
N GLY A 236 3.56 -1.50 -9.85
CA GLY A 236 3.36 -1.97 -8.48
C GLY A 236 4.64 -2.50 -7.84
N GLY A 237 5.04 -1.90 -6.73
CA GLY A 237 6.11 -2.40 -5.85
C GLY A 237 5.56 -3.09 -4.60
N HIS A 238 6.35 -3.10 -3.53
CA HIS A 238 5.99 -3.61 -2.21
C HIS A 238 5.51 -5.07 -2.26
N TRP A 239 4.26 -5.34 -1.85
CA TRP A 239 3.63 -6.66 -1.88
C TRP A 239 3.14 -7.06 -3.28
N MET A 240 3.09 -6.15 -4.25
CA MET A 240 2.45 -6.43 -5.55
C MET A 240 3.11 -7.60 -6.30
N PRO A 241 4.45 -7.69 -6.42
CA PRO A 241 5.07 -8.84 -7.06
C PRO A 241 4.79 -10.16 -6.34
N GLU A 242 4.63 -10.14 -5.02
CA GLU A 242 4.26 -11.31 -4.21
C GLU A 242 2.80 -11.74 -4.48
N LEU A 243 1.86 -10.80 -4.59
CA LEU A 243 0.47 -11.10 -4.96
C LEU A 243 0.38 -11.70 -6.37
N ILE A 244 1.15 -11.16 -7.32
CA ILE A 244 1.22 -11.66 -8.70
C ILE A 244 1.78 -13.09 -8.72
N ASP A 245 2.82 -13.39 -7.92
CA ASP A 245 3.35 -14.76 -7.79
C ASP A 245 2.30 -15.74 -7.26
N ILE A 246 1.61 -15.37 -6.17
CA ILE A 246 0.56 -16.23 -5.57
C ILE A 246 -0.56 -16.48 -6.56
N ALA A 247 -0.94 -15.48 -7.36
CA ALA A 247 -1.96 -15.59 -8.39
C ALA A 247 -1.51 -16.38 -9.63
N GLY A 248 -0.29 -16.94 -9.66
CA GLY A 248 0.21 -17.73 -10.77
C GLY A 248 0.72 -16.89 -11.94
N GLY A 249 1.23 -15.69 -11.66
CA GLY A 249 1.82 -14.77 -12.64
C GLY A 249 3.29 -14.48 -12.36
N GLU A 250 3.95 -13.80 -13.29
CA GLU A 250 5.30 -13.24 -13.16
C GLU A 250 5.20 -11.72 -13.31
N SER A 251 5.55 -10.97 -12.27
CA SER A 251 5.62 -9.50 -12.38
C SER A 251 6.78 -9.11 -13.29
N VAL A 252 6.51 -8.34 -14.35
CA VAL A 252 7.57 -7.88 -15.26
C VAL A 252 8.32 -6.64 -14.75
N PHE A 253 7.83 -6.02 -13.67
CA PHE A 253 8.40 -4.85 -13.01
C PHE A 253 8.30 -4.99 -11.50
N GLY A 254 9.04 -4.14 -10.78
CA GLY A 254 9.04 -4.11 -9.32
C GLY A 254 9.79 -5.30 -8.72
N THR A 255 10.11 -5.15 -7.43
CA THR A 255 10.75 -6.18 -6.62
C THR A 255 10.00 -6.24 -5.30
N THR A 256 9.70 -7.44 -4.81
CA THR A 256 9.02 -7.61 -3.52
C THR A 256 9.74 -6.84 -2.43
N GLY A 257 9.00 -6.08 -1.63
CA GLY A 257 9.55 -5.25 -0.55
C GLY A 257 10.17 -3.92 -0.97
N GLN A 258 10.31 -3.64 -2.28
CA GLN A 258 10.89 -2.38 -2.77
C GLN A 258 9.81 -1.39 -3.22
N PRO A 259 10.03 -0.08 -3.09
CA PRO A 259 9.08 0.92 -3.56
C PRO A 259 8.69 0.77 -5.04
N SER A 260 7.49 1.22 -5.37
CA SER A 260 6.92 1.21 -6.72
C SER A 260 7.83 2.00 -7.70
N PRO A 261 8.38 1.35 -8.74
CA PRO A 261 9.30 2.02 -9.66
C PRO A 261 8.54 2.87 -10.69
N TRP A 262 9.12 4.02 -11.04
CA TRP A 262 8.71 4.78 -12.21
C TRP A 262 9.11 4.05 -13.48
N ILE A 263 8.19 3.96 -14.43
CA ILE A 263 8.40 3.30 -15.73
C ILE A 263 7.87 4.18 -16.86
N THR A 264 8.08 3.75 -18.09
CA THR A 264 7.50 4.39 -19.28
C THR A 264 6.67 3.39 -20.07
N LEU A 265 5.79 3.90 -20.94
CA LEU A 265 5.09 3.03 -21.91
C LEU A 265 6.05 2.28 -22.84
N LYS A 266 7.28 2.79 -23.04
CA LYS A 266 8.33 2.07 -23.79
C LYS A 266 8.83 0.86 -23.02
N ASP A 267 9.01 1.00 -21.71
CA ASP A 267 9.41 -0.12 -20.85
C ASP A 267 8.32 -1.20 -20.86
N VAL A 268 7.04 -0.81 -20.72
CA VAL A 268 5.90 -1.75 -20.81
C VAL A 268 5.87 -2.48 -22.15
N ALA A 269 6.07 -1.75 -23.26
CA ALA A 269 6.10 -2.37 -24.58
C ALA A 269 7.28 -3.33 -24.76
N ALA A 270 8.46 -2.96 -24.26
CA ALA A 270 9.67 -3.77 -24.34
C ALA A 270 9.59 -5.05 -23.48
N ALA A 271 8.86 -5.00 -22.36
CA ALA A 271 8.65 -6.16 -21.50
C ALA A 271 7.72 -7.23 -22.09
N ASP A 272 6.95 -6.87 -23.13
CA ASP A 272 5.96 -7.70 -23.84
C ASP A 272 5.10 -8.58 -22.91
N PRO A 273 4.33 -7.97 -21.97
CA PRO A 273 3.53 -8.73 -21.02
C PRO A 273 2.39 -9.47 -21.71
N ASP A 274 1.99 -10.60 -21.15
CA ASP A 274 0.78 -11.33 -21.56
C ASP A 274 -0.48 -10.59 -21.11
N VAL A 275 -0.41 -9.94 -19.95
CA VAL A 275 -1.53 -9.24 -19.30
C VAL A 275 -1.07 -7.88 -18.78
N ILE A 276 -1.89 -6.85 -18.98
CA ILE A 276 -1.73 -5.55 -18.34
C ILE A 276 -2.90 -5.31 -17.39
N VAL A 277 -2.60 -4.99 -16.13
CA VAL A 277 -3.61 -4.56 -15.15
C VAL A 277 -3.33 -3.11 -14.78
N ILE A 278 -4.34 -2.25 -14.90
CA ILE A 278 -4.26 -0.84 -14.53
C ILE A 278 -5.20 -0.60 -13.36
N ALA A 279 -4.65 -0.23 -12.20
CA ALA A 279 -5.39 -0.04 -10.96
C ALA A 279 -4.79 1.13 -10.17
N PRO A 280 -5.07 2.38 -10.58
CA PRO A 280 -4.39 3.55 -10.04
C PRO A 280 -4.72 3.79 -8.57
N CYS A 281 -3.71 4.15 -7.78
CA CYS A 281 -3.89 4.46 -6.36
C CYS A 281 -4.92 5.57 -6.14
N GLY A 282 -5.79 5.40 -5.13
CA GLY A 282 -6.86 6.35 -4.80
C GLY A 282 -7.97 6.49 -5.84
N TYR A 283 -7.95 5.74 -6.96
CA TYR A 283 -9.00 5.76 -7.98
C TYR A 283 -9.88 4.52 -7.91
N ASP A 284 -11.19 4.74 -7.89
CA ASP A 284 -12.17 3.70 -8.11
C ASP A 284 -12.18 3.24 -9.59
N LEU A 285 -13.00 2.23 -9.88
CA LEU A 285 -13.10 1.66 -11.22
C LEU A 285 -13.62 2.65 -12.28
N GLU A 286 -14.49 3.60 -11.90
CA GLU A 286 -15.05 4.59 -12.82
C GLU A 286 -13.97 5.61 -13.23
N ILE A 287 -13.25 6.15 -12.25
CA ILE A 287 -12.14 7.08 -12.47
C ILE A 287 -11.05 6.38 -13.28
N THR A 288 -10.72 5.13 -12.95
CA THR A 288 -9.74 4.32 -13.69
C THR A 288 -10.10 4.22 -15.18
N GLN A 289 -11.37 3.92 -15.50
CA GLN A 289 -11.86 3.85 -16.88
C GLN A 289 -11.74 5.19 -17.63
N ARG A 290 -11.88 6.32 -16.95
CA ARG A 290 -11.66 7.65 -17.55
C ARG A 290 -10.17 7.89 -17.77
N GLU A 291 -9.34 7.51 -16.81
CA GLU A 291 -7.91 7.83 -16.79
C GLU A 291 -7.11 7.09 -17.86
N VAL A 292 -7.54 5.90 -18.25
CA VAL A 292 -6.86 5.13 -19.30
C VAL A 292 -7.22 5.57 -20.72
N ARG A 293 -8.25 6.39 -20.92
CA ARG A 293 -8.70 6.81 -22.27
C ARG A 293 -7.61 7.50 -23.08
N PRO A 294 -6.79 8.42 -22.53
CA PRO A 294 -5.71 9.05 -23.26
C PRO A 294 -4.66 8.07 -23.78
N LEU A 295 -4.48 6.90 -23.15
CA LEU A 295 -3.50 5.89 -23.60
C LEU A 295 -3.76 5.43 -25.05
N ALA A 296 -5.03 5.42 -25.46
CA ALA A 296 -5.43 5.05 -26.83
C ALA A 296 -4.84 5.98 -27.91
N ARG A 297 -4.32 7.16 -27.56
CA ARG A 297 -3.70 8.09 -28.51
C ARG A 297 -2.25 7.72 -28.86
N TYR A 298 -1.60 6.91 -28.03
CA TYR A 298 -0.19 6.56 -28.25
C TYR A 298 -0.08 5.34 -29.17
N ALA A 299 0.63 5.49 -30.28
CA ALA A 299 0.88 4.39 -31.22
C ALA A 299 1.57 3.19 -30.53
N ILE A 300 2.47 3.46 -29.59
CA ILE A 300 3.16 2.41 -28.82
C ILE A 300 2.17 1.56 -28.00
N TRP A 301 1.15 2.18 -27.41
CA TRP A 301 0.09 1.47 -26.68
C TRP A 301 -0.72 0.58 -27.62
N GLN A 302 -1.19 1.13 -28.75
CA GLN A 302 -1.98 0.39 -29.73
C GLN A 302 -1.25 -0.83 -30.33
N GLN A 303 0.08 -0.79 -30.38
CA GLN A 303 0.91 -1.85 -30.97
C GLN A 303 1.23 -2.99 -29.99
N MET A 304 1.07 -2.79 -28.68
CA MET A 304 1.34 -3.82 -27.67
C MET A 304 0.46 -5.06 -27.92
N ARG A 305 1.06 -6.25 -27.81
CA ARG A 305 0.38 -7.54 -27.97
C ARG A 305 -0.83 -7.66 -27.03
N ALA A 306 -0.65 -7.40 -25.74
CA ALA A 306 -1.72 -7.43 -24.75
C ALA A 306 -2.88 -6.49 -25.12
N VAL A 307 -2.61 -5.30 -25.67
CA VAL A 307 -3.67 -4.36 -26.11
C VAL A 307 -4.43 -4.91 -27.31
N ARG A 308 -3.72 -5.42 -28.32
CA ARG A 308 -4.32 -5.97 -29.55
C ARG A 308 -5.14 -7.24 -29.31
N GLU A 309 -4.70 -8.08 -28.40
CA GLU A 309 -5.39 -9.32 -27.99
C GLU A 309 -6.47 -9.06 -26.93
N GLY A 310 -6.56 -7.83 -26.44
CA GLY A 310 -7.53 -7.41 -25.44
C GLY A 310 -7.19 -7.85 -24.01
N ASN A 311 -5.98 -8.31 -23.72
CA ASN A 311 -5.54 -8.72 -22.37
C ASN A 311 -5.13 -7.53 -21.50
N VAL A 312 -5.97 -6.48 -21.50
CA VAL A 312 -5.82 -5.32 -20.63
C VAL A 312 -7.05 -5.23 -19.73
N PHE A 313 -6.81 -5.06 -18.44
CA PHE A 313 -7.84 -5.04 -17.41
C PHE A 313 -7.69 -3.79 -16.56
N LEU A 314 -8.83 -3.26 -16.14
CA LEU A 314 -8.94 -2.07 -15.30
C LEU A 314 -9.56 -2.51 -13.99
N ALA A 315 -8.97 -2.11 -12.86
CA ALA A 315 -9.49 -2.47 -11.55
C ALA A 315 -9.60 -1.24 -10.64
N ASP A 316 -10.43 -1.36 -9.61
CA ASP A 316 -10.49 -0.38 -8.52
C ASP A 316 -9.19 -0.46 -7.70
N GLY A 317 -8.30 0.50 -7.95
CA GLY A 317 -7.02 0.58 -7.24
C GLY A 317 -7.22 1.03 -5.80
N ASN A 318 -8.14 1.95 -5.53
CA ASN A 318 -8.41 2.48 -4.20
C ASN A 318 -8.80 1.38 -3.21
N ALA A 319 -9.77 0.55 -3.56
CA ALA A 319 -10.38 -0.40 -2.65
C ALA A 319 -9.59 -1.70 -2.49
N PHE A 320 -8.88 -2.15 -3.53
CA PHE A 320 -8.25 -3.48 -3.52
C PHE A 320 -6.72 -3.42 -3.50
N PHE A 321 -6.07 -2.59 -4.30
CA PHE A 321 -4.62 -2.75 -4.51
C PHE A 321 -3.72 -1.89 -3.62
N ASN A 322 -4.25 -0.81 -3.06
CA ASN A 322 -3.46 0.21 -2.36
C ASN A 322 -3.73 0.28 -0.85
N ARG A 323 -4.43 -0.72 -0.29
CA ARG A 323 -4.72 -0.84 1.14
C ARG A 323 -4.04 -2.08 1.70
N PRO A 324 -2.83 -1.97 2.29
CA PRO A 324 -2.10 -3.10 2.82
C PRO A 324 -2.77 -3.68 4.06
N GLY A 325 -3.63 -4.66 3.87
CA GLY A 325 -4.46 -5.23 4.92
C GLY A 325 -5.18 -6.50 4.47
N PRO A 326 -6.26 -6.89 5.17
CA PRO A 326 -6.99 -8.13 4.92
C PRO A 326 -7.50 -8.26 3.50
N ARG A 327 -7.84 -7.13 2.86
CA ARG A 327 -8.41 -7.08 1.51
C ARG A 327 -7.44 -7.40 0.38
N LEU A 328 -6.14 -7.53 0.67
CA LEU A 328 -5.18 -7.98 -0.34
C LEU A 328 -5.41 -9.42 -0.79
N VAL A 329 -6.19 -10.20 -0.04
CA VAL A 329 -6.62 -11.52 -0.49
C VAL A 329 -7.54 -11.40 -1.70
N GLU A 330 -8.54 -10.52 -1.64
CA GLU A 330 -9.41 -10.20 -2.77
C GLU A 330 -8.61 -9.65 -3.96
N SER A 331 -7.56 -8.87 -3.70
CA SER A 331 -6.64 -8.39 -4.75
C SER A 331 -5.93 -9.53 -5.48
N CYS A 332 -5.51 -10.57 -4.75
CA CYS A 332 -4.94 -11.78 -5.33
C CYS A 332 -5.99 -12.60 -6.08
N GLU A 333 -7.23 -12.68 -5.56
CA GLU A 333 -8.36 -13.32 -6.24
C GLU A 333 -8.66 -12.64 -7.59
N ILE A 334 -8.67 -11.30 -7.64
CA ILE A 334 -8.81 -10.51 -8.88
C ILE A 334 -7.70 -10.86 -9.87
N LEU A 335 -6.44 -10.86 -9.43
CA LEU A 335 -5.30 -11.18 -10.29
C LEU A 335 -5.39 -12.62 -10.83
N ALA A 336 -5.83 -13.56 -10.00
CA ALA A 336 -6.00 -14.96 -10.38
C ALA A 336 -7.15 -15.15 -11.38
N GLU A 337 -8.31 -14.49 -11.21
CA GLU A 337 -9.39 -14.50 -12.22
C GLU A 337 -8.92 -13.91 -13.55
N ILE A 338 -8.19 -12.80 -13.50
CA ILE A 338 -7.71 -12.10 -14.71
C ILE A 338 -6.75 -13.01 -15.51
N MET A 339 -5.82 -13.67 -14.83
CA MET A 339 -4.78 -14.48 -15.49
C MET A 339 -5.26 -15.89 -15.85
N HIS A 340 -6.17 -16.47 -15.05
CA HIS A 340 -6.59 -17.88 -15.13
C HIS A 340 -8.12 -18.05 -15.06
N PRO A 341 -8.91 -17.39 -15.95
CA PRO A 341 -10.38 -17.34 -15.85
C PRO A 341 -11.06 -18.70 -16.01
N ASP A 342 -10.38 -19.70 -16.60
CA ASP A 342 -10.95 -21.04 -16.81
C ASP A 342 -10.98 -21.87 -15.52
N VAL A 343 -10.13 -21.54 -14.55
CA VAL A 343 -10.08 -22.22 -13.25
C VAL A 343 -10.51 -21.32 -12.11
N CYS A 344 -10.32 -20.00 -12.22
CA CYS A 344 -10.64 -19.02 -11.19
C CYS A 344 -11.88 -18.19 -11.54
N ASP A 345 -12.91 -18.32 -10.70
CA ASP A 345 -14.09 -17.45 -10.64
C ASP A 345 -14.43 -17.24 -9.16
N PHE A 346 -14.19 -16.02 -8.67
CA PHE A 346 -14.55 -15.51 -7.36
C PHE A 346 -15.66 -14.44 -7.47
N GLY A 347 -16.24 -14.23 -8.67
CA GLY A 347 -17.33 -13.30 -8.91
C GLY A 347 -16.95 -11.81 -8.89
N LEU A 348 -15.66 -11.46 -9.00
CA LEU A 348 -15.20 -10.07 -8.85
C LEU A 348 -15.26 -9.26 -10.15
N ARG A 349 -15.50 -9.93 -11.28
CA ARG A 349 -15.64 -9.29 -12.59
C ARG A 349 -16.90 -8.44 -12.69
N GLY A 350 -16.73 -7.19 -13.14
CA GLY A 350 -17.81 -6.21 -13.30
C GLY A 350 -18.05 -5.38 -12.04
N GLU A 351 -17.62 -5.86 -10.88
CA GLU A 351 -17.64 -5.13 -9.61
C GLU A 351 -16.27 -4.52 -9.30
N ALA A 352 -15.23 -5.34 -9.16
CA ALA A 352 -13.89 -4.89 -8.80
C ALA A 352 -13.00 -4.57 -10.01
N TYR A 353 -13.25 -5.24 -11.15
CA TYR A 353 -12.48 -5.03 -12.38
C TYR A 353 -13.30 -5.26 -13.65
N VAL A 354 -12.88 -4.64 -14.75
CA VAL A 354 -13.44 -4.84 -16.09
C VAL A 354 -12.34 -5.02 -17.13
N LYS A 355 -12.68 -5.65 -18.25
CA LYS A 355 -11.81 -5.73 -19.42
C LYS A 355 -11.78 -4.36 -20.11
N TYR A 356 -10.59 -3.84 -20.38
CA TYR A 356 -10.41 -2.60 -21.15
C TYR A 356 -10.96 -2.80 -22.56
N LYS A 357 -11.76 -1.83 -23.01
CA LYS A 357 -12.24 -1.76 -24.39
C LYS A 357 -11.61 -0.53 -25.04
N MET A 358 -10.72 -0.76 -25.99
CA MET A 358 -10.17 0.33 -26.79
C MET A 358 -11.32 1.01 -27.54
N ALA A 359 -11.55 2.30 -27.24
CA ALA A 359 -12.48 3.10 -28.02
C ALA A 359 -12.00 3.10 -29.47
N ARG A 360 -12.86 2.70 -30.42
CA ARG A 360 -12.52 2.80 -31.85
C ARG A 360 -12.16 4.26 -32.14
N ALA A 361 -10.94 4.50 -32.60
CA ALA A 361 -10.55 5.81 -33.08
C ALA A 361 -11.49 6.20 -34.23
N GLY A 362 -12.44 7.12 -33.98
CA GLY A 362 -13.31 7.64 -35.04
C GLY A 362 -14.77 7.95 -34.72
N VAL A 363 -15.30 7.76 -33.50
CA VAL A 363 -16.65 8.25 -33.18
C VAL A 363 -16.56 9.34 -32.13
N ILE A 364 -16.48 10.59 -32.60
CA ILE A 364 -16.93 11.74 -31.82
C ILE A 364 -18.45 11.61 -31.77
N GLU A 365 -19.00 10.99 -30.73
CA GLU A 365 -20.41 11.22 -30.41
C GLU A 365 -20.52 12.71 -30.03
N LYS A 366 -21.03 13.50 -30.98
CA LYS A 366 -21.57 14.82 -30.68
C LYS A 366 -22.71 14.59 -29.69
N VAL A 367 -22.46 14.93 -28.43
CA VAL A 367 -23.53 15.17 -27.47
C VAL A 367 -24.30 16.38 -28.00
N ALA A 368 -25.56 16.14 -28.36
CA ALA A 368 -26.53 17.17 -28.71
C ALA A 368 -27.13 17.79 -27.46
#